data_AF-A0A3D5PF53-F1
#
_entry.id   AF-A0A3D5PF53-F1
#
_cell.length_a   1.000
_cell.length_b   1.000
_cell.length_c   1.000
_cell.angle_alpha   90.00
_cell.angle_beta   90.00
_cell.angle_gamma   90.00
#
_symmetry.space_group_name_H-M   'P 1'
#
loop_
_entity.id
_entity.type
_entity.pdbx_description
1 polymer ?
#
loop_
_entity_poly.entity_id
_entity_poly.type
_entity_poly.pdbx_seq_one_letter_code
_entity_poly.pdbx_strand_id
1 'polypeptide(L)' 'MEFKDKVYQARMQLNLTQMEFAKELGFGFATISRWENGVTRPTKLKEYAFNQFCKEKSINFVEESK' A
#
# COMPACT_ATOMS: atom_id res chain seq x y z
N MET A 1 -11.44 5.83 3.93
CA MET A 1 -10.81 4.55 3.51
C MET A 1 -9.88 4.03 4.60
N GLU A 2 -9.76 2.72 4.78
CA GLU A 2 -8.78 2.11 5.70
C GLU A 2 -7.39 1.96 5.06
N PHE A 3 -6.36 1.65 5.86
CA PHE A 3 -5.00 1.44 5.34
C PHE A 3 -4.93 0.29 4.32
N LYS A 4 -5.65 -0.80 4.55
CA LYS A 4 -5.73 -1.94 3.60
C LYS A 4 -6.21 -1.49 2.20
N ASP A 5 -7.18 -0.58 2.17
CA ASP A 5 -7.76 -0.06 0.92
C ASP A 5 -6.73 0.83 0.20
N LYS A 6 -5.98 1.64 0.95
CA LYS A 6 -4.87 2.45 0.39
C LYS A 6 -3.80 1.57 -0.24
N VAL A 7 -3.38 0.50 0.45
CA VAL A 7 -2.36 -0.42 -0.07
C VAL A 7 -2.83 -1.06 -1.37
N TYR A 8 -4.07 -1.56 -1.39
CA TYR A 8 -4.66 -2.16 -2.59
C TYR A 8 -4.76 -1.14 -3.75
N GLN A 9 -5.31 0.05 -3.49
CA GLN A 9 -5.45 1.09 -4.53
C GLN A 9 -4.10 1.55 -5.07
N ALA A 10 -3.11 1.78 -4.21
CA ALA A 10 -1.77 2.16 -4.61
C ALA A 10 -1.14 1.11 -5.54
N ARG A 11 -1.26 -0.18 -5.21
CA ARG A 11 -0.80 -1.27 -6.06
C ARG A 11 -1.51 -1.30 -7.40
N MET A 12 -2.84 -1.15 -7.39
CA MET A 12 -3.65 -1.20 -8.61
C MET A 12 -3.36 -0.03 -9.56
N GLN A 13 -3.13 1.18 -9.03
CA GLN A 13 -2.75 2.34 -9.85
C GLN A 13 -1.41 2.15 -10.57
N LEU A 14 -0.50 1.38 -9.99
CA LEU A 14 0.77 1.02 -10.60
C LEU A 14 0.70 -0.23 -11.51
N ASN A 15 -0.47 -0.88 -11.58
CA ASN A 15 -0.68 -2.13 -12.30
C ASN A 15 0.32 -3.25 -11.92
N LEU A 16 0.62 -3.36 -10.62
CA LEU A 16 1.58 -4.32 -10.08
C LEU A 16 0.89 -5.53 -9.42
N THR A 17 1.55 -6.67 -9.48
CA THR A 17 1.26 -7.81 -8.61
C THR A 17 1.68 -7.51 -7.17
N GLN A 18 1.15 -8.25 -6.20
CA GLN A 18 1.55 -8.11 -4.78
C GLN A 18 3.06 -8.34 -4.58
N MET A 19 3.67 -9.19 -5.40
CA MET A 19 5.11 -9.50 -5.32
C MET A 19 5.96 -8.35 -5.86
N GLU A 20 5.60 -7.79 -7.00
CA GLU A 20 6.30 -6.63 -7.56
C GLU A 20 6.14 -5.41 -6.65
N PHE A 21 4.95 -5.20 -6.10
CA PHE A 21 4.71 -4.10 -5.18
C PHE A 21 5.51 -4.24 -3.88
N ALA A 22 5.64 -5.46 -3.35
CA ALA A 22 6.49 -5.74 -2.21
C ALA A 22 7.96 -5.41 -2.52
N LYS A 23 8.44 -5.76 -3.72
CA LYS A 23 9.80 -5.45 -4.19
C LYS A 23 10.04 -3.95 -4.30
N GLU A 24 9.09 -3.20 -4.89
CA GLU A 24 9.17 -1.73 -4.99
C GLU A 24 9.21 -1.05 -3.62
N LEU A 25 8.46 -1.56 -2.64
CA LEU A 25 8.43 -1.04 -1.27
C LEU A 25 9.58 -1.54 -0.37
N GLY A 26 10.39 -2.49 -0.83
CA GLY A 26 11.41 -3.14 0.00
C GLY A 26 10.83 -3.97 1.16
N PHE A 27 9.59 -4.43 1.04
CA PHE A 27 8.92 -5.28 2.02
C PHE A 27 8.80 -6.72 1.54
N GLY A 28 8.58 -7.66 2.46
CA GLY A 28 8.29 -9.04 2.08
C GLY A 28 6.86 -9.19 1.53
N PHE A 29 6.65 -10.09 0.57
CA PHE A 29 5.33 -10.41 -0.01
C PHE A 29 4.24 -10.63 1.06
N ALA A 30 4.55 -11.40 2.11
CA ALA A 30 3.63 -11.67 3.21
C ALA A 30 3.18 -10.39 3.96
N THR A 31 3.99 -9.32 3.96
CA THR A 31 3.62 -8.03 4.57
C THR A 31 2.51 -7.38 3.74
N ILE A 32 2.69 -7.27 2.43
CA ILE A 32 1.70 -6.67 1.52
C ILE A 32 0.40 -7.47 1.53
N SER A 33 0.49 -8.80 1.42
CA SER A 33 -0.68 -9.69 1.47
C SER A 33 -1.48 -9.53 2.76
N ARG A 34 -0.82 -9.47 3.93
CA ARG A 34 -1.51 -9.24 5.21
C ARG A 34 -2.12 -7.86 5.32
N TRP A 35 -1.47 -6.82 4.79
CA TRP A 35 -2.01 -5.47 4.79
C TRP A 35 -3.24 -5.35 3.89
N GLU A 36 -3.20 -5.84 2.66
CA GLU A 36 -4.34 -5.80 1.73
C GLU A 36 -5.54 -6.58 2.26
N ASN A 37 -5.30 -7.70 2.95
CA ASN A 37 -6.36 -8.49 3.59
C ASN A 37 -6.78 -7.94 4.98
N GLY A 38 -6.17 -6.87 5.47
CA GLY A 38 -6.45 -6.31 6.80
C GLY A 38 -6.06 -7.19 7.99
N VAL A 39 -5.24 -8.23 7.77
CA VAL A 39 -4.80 -9.19 8.81
C VAL A 39 -3.89 -8.51 9.82
N THR A 40 -3.02 -7.60 9.37
CA THR A 40 -2.14 -6.83 10.24
C THR A 40 -2.15 -5.36 9.87
N ARG A 41 -1.98 -4.49 10.88
CA ARG A 41 -1.72 -3.07 10.66
C ARG A 41 -0.21 -2.82 10.53
N PRO A 42 0.21 -1.82 9.73
CA PRO A 42 1.61 -1.44 9.64
C PRO A 42 2.10 -0.91 11.00
N THR A 43 3.40 -1.01 11.24
CA THR A 43 4.04 -0.19 12.28
C THR A 43 4.17 1.25 11.78
N LYS A 44 4.34 2.23 12.68
CA LYS A 44 4.51 3.65 12.30
C LYS A 44 5.61 3.85 11.25
N LEU A 45 6.73 3.14 11.37
CA LEU A 45 7.84 3.21 10.41
C LEU A 45 7.43 2.70 9.02
N LYS A 46 6.73 1.57 8.97
CA LYS A 46 6.28 0.96 7.72
C LYS A 46 5.17 1.78 7.05
N GLU A 47 4.26 2.35 7.84
CA GLU A 47 3.24 3.27 7.35
C GLU A 47 3.87 4.54 6.78
N TYR A 48 4.88 5.10 7.45
CA TYR A 48 5.64 6.23 6.94
C TYR A 48 6.31 5.92 5.60
N ALA A 49 7.01 4.79 5.49
CA ALA A 49 7.66 4.37 4.25
C ALA A 49 6.66 4.17 3.11
N PHE A 50 5.51 3.53 3.36
CA PHE A 50 4.44 3.41 2.38
C PHE A 50 3.91 4.77 1.91
N ASN A 51 3.67 5.70 2.86
CA ASN A 51 3.17 7.03 2.53
C ASN A 51 4.18 7.84 1.71
N GLN A 52 5.49 7.72 1.99
CA GLN A 52 6.53 8.36 1.19
C GLN A 52 6.58 7.78 -0.22
N PHE A 53 6.54 6.45 -0.35
CA PHE A 53 6.46 5.80 -1.65
C PHE A 53 5.28 6.29 -2.48
N CYS A 54 4.10 6.43 -1.86
CA CYS A 54 2.92 6.94 -2.55
C CYS A 54 3.09 8.39 -3.03
N LYS A 55 3.74 9.25 -2.23
CA LYS A 55 4.06 10.63 -2.63
C LYS A 55 5.03 10.65 -3.81
N GLU A 56 6.09 9.86 -3.77
CA GLU A 56 7.11 9.78 -4.83
C GLU A 56 6.51 9.31 -6.16
N LYS A 57 5.60 8.33 -6.11
CA LYS A 57 4.90 7.80 -7.29
C LYS A 57 3.65 8.58 -7.69
N SER A 58 3.38 9.73 -7.04
CA SER A 58 2.19 10.57 -7.29
C SER A 58 0.86 9.80 -7.21
N ILE A 59 0.77 8.84 -6.30
CA ILE A 59 -0.42 8.02 -6.06
C ILE A 59 -1.45 8.87 -5.32
N ASN A 60 -2.62 9.03 -5.94
CA ASN A 60 -3.73 9.79 -5.36
C ASN A 60 -4.80 8.83 -4.87
N PHE A 61 -5.20 8.97 -3.62
CA PHE A 61 -6.31 8.20 -3.07
C PHE A 61 -7.60 8.97 -3.35
N VAL A 62 -8.48 8.40 -4.18
CA VAL A 62 -9.80 8.98 -4.40
C VAL A 62 -10.61 8.74 -3.13
N GLU A 63 -10.90 9.80 -2.39
CA GLU A 63 -11.94 9.75 -1.37
C GLU A 63 -13.27 9.69 -2.11
N GLU A 64 -13.96 8.55 -2.06
CA GLU A 64 -15.38 8.51 -2.38
C GLU A 64 -16.12 9.35 -1.33
N SER A 65 -16.41 10.60 -1.70
CA SER A 65 -17.41 11.42 -1.04
C SER A 65 -18.73 10.66 -1.10
N LYS A 66 -19.24 10.25 0.06
CA LYS A 66 -20.60 9.75 0.21
C LYS A 66 -21.63 10.81 -0.17
#